data_AF-A0A1F2RDL3-F1
#
_entry.id   AF-A0A1F2RDL3-F1
#
_cell.length_a   1.000
_cell.length_b   1.000
_cell.length_c   1.000
_cell.angle_alpha   90.00
_cell.angle_beta   90.00
_cell.angle_gamma   90.00
#
_symmetry.space_group_name_H-M   'P 1'
#
loop_
_entity.id
_entity.type
_entity.pdbx_description
1 polymer ?
#
loop_
_entity_poly.entity_id
_entity_poly.type
_entity_poly.pdbx_seq_one_letter_code
_entity_poly.pdbx_strand_id
1 'polypeptide(L)'
;MRRELAKYEHVLFDFSAHEKGDGVEVVIDFRNKDLGVHTYYFQMHPRDLQHPQFEWTFQRQLYDCVHDYIIEMFTRTPQSR
;
A
#
# COMPACT_ATOMS: atom_id res chain seq x y z
N MET A 1 5.99 -2.49 12.50
CA MET A 1 5.84 -2.53 11.03
C MET A 1 6.01 -3.91 10.41
N ARG A 2 7.22 -4.50 10.29
CA ARG A 2 7.41 -5.79 9.58
C ARG A 2 6.50 -6.93 10.06
N ARG A 3 6.30 -7.04 11.39
CA ARG A 3 5.37 -8.01 11.99
C ARG A 3 3.92 -7.75 11.61
N GLU A 4 3.54 -6.48 11.45
CA GLU A 4 2.19 -6.09 11.04
C GLU A 4 1.96 -6.43 9.57
N LEU A 5 2.92 -6.05 8.71
CA LEU A 5 2.84 -6.30 7.28
C LEU A 5 2.76 -7.80 6.95
N ALA A 6 3.42 -8.65 7.74
CA ALA A 6 3.36 -10.10 7.60
C ALA A 6 1.97 -10.71 7.83
N LYS A 7 1.00 -9.96 8.38
CA LYS A 7 -0.40 -10.39 8.51
C LYS A 7 -1.18 -10.27 7.19
N TYR A 8 -0.61 -9.64 6.16
CA TYR A 8 -1.27 -9.35 4.90
C TYR A 8 -0.68 -10.17 3.77
N GLU A 9 -1.53 -10.98 3.14
CA GLU A 9 -1.22 -11.70 1.92
C GLU A 9 -2.23 -11.32 0.85
N HIS A 10 -1.75 -11.07 -0.37
CA HIS A 10 -2.60 -10.72 -1.49
C HIS A 10 -2.15 -11.41 -2.77
N VAL A 11 -3.09 -11.93 -3.55
CA VAL A 11 -2.80 -12.70 -4.77
C VAL A 11 -2.19 -11.84 -5.90
N LEU A 12 -2.47 -10.54 -5.91
CA LEU A 12 -1.96 -9.60 -6.91
C LEU A 12 -0.79 -8.75 -6.44
N PHE A 13 -0.62 -8.59 -5.12
CA PHE A 13 0.31 -7.62 -4.56
C PHE A 13 1.34 -8.29 -3.66
N ASP A 14 2.54 -7.74 -3.70
CA ASP A 14 3.58 -7.94 -2.71
C ASP A 14 3.67 -6.67 -1.86
N PHE A 15 3.72 -6.84 -0.55
CA PHE A 15 3.86 -5.75 0.39
C PHE A 15 5.25 -5.78 1.00
N SER A 16 5.96 -4.65 0.95
CA SER A 16 7.21 -4.48 1.67
C SER A 16 7.23 -3.14 2.41
N ALA A 17 8.14 -3.01 3.37
CA ALA A 17 8.31 -1.76 4.10
C ALA A 17 9.77 -1.52 4.41
N HIS A 18 10.23 -0.29 4.21
CA HIS A 18 11.59 0.13 4.49
C HIS A 18 11.61 1.47 5.24
N GLU A 19 12.67 1.67 6.02
CA GLU A 19 12.87 2.93 6.73
C GLU A 19 13.12 4.06 5.73
N LYS A 20 12.53 5.22 6.00
CA LYS A 20 12.68 6.42 5.17
C LYS A 20 12.66 7.66 6.06
N GLY A 21 13.85 8.19 6.33
CA GLY A 21 14.04 9.24 7.34
C GLY A 21 13.58 8.73 8.71
N ASP A 22 12.77 9.53 9.41
CA ASP A 22 12.21 9.15 10.71
C ASP A 22 10.95 8.26 10.61
N GLY A 23 10.47 7.98 9.39
CA GLY A 23 9.27 7.21 9.14
C GLY A 23 9.52 5.87 8.47
N VAL A 24 8.42 5.20 8.11
CA VAL A 24 8.44 3.97 7.34
C VAL A 24 7.68 4.18 6.05
N GLU A 25 8.30 3.84 4.93
CA GLU A 25 7.64 3.76 3.63
C GLU A 25 7.18 2.34 3.38
N VAL A 26 5.92 2.21 3.00
CA VAL A 26 5.26 0.95 2.63
C VAL A 26 5.16 0.93 1.13
N VAL A 27 5.55 -0.19 0.55
CA VAL A 27 5.57 -0.43 -0.88
C VAL A 27 4.51 -1.47 -1.17
N ILE A 28 3.59 -1.12 -2.08
CA ILE A 28 2.60 -2.03 -2.65
C ILE A 28 3.00 -2.25 -4.09
N ASP A 29 3.33 -3.50 -4.40
CA ASP A 29 3.92 -3.83 -5.67
C ASP A 29 3.13 -4.92 -6.38
N PHE A 30 2.85 -4.74 -7.67
CA PHE A 30 2.10 -5.71 -8.43
C PHE A 30 3.00 -6.86 -8.88
N ARG A 31 2.59 -8.09 -8.57
CA ARG A 31 3.41 -9.30 -8.77
C ARG A 31 3.80 -9.52 -10.22
N ASN A 32 2.90 -9.22 -11.16
CA ASN A 32 3.17 -9.37 -12.58
C ASN A 32 3.74 -8.08 -13.18
N LYS A 33 5.07 -7.99 -13.15
CA LYS A 33 5.85 -6.85 -13.64
C LYS A 33 5.75 -6.61 -15.14
N ASP A 34 5.38 -7.63 -15.92
CA ASP A 34 5.30 -7.54 -17.37
C ASP A 34 4.16 -6.62 -17.84
N LEU A 35 3.19 -6.33 -16.96
CA LEU A 35 2.11 -5.37 -17.24
C LEU A 35 2.54 -3.90 -17.14
N GLY A 36 3.77 -3.62 -16.69
CA GLY A 36 4.31 -2.25 -16.59
C GLY A 36 3.52 -1.35 -15.65
N VAL A 37 2.82 -1.92 -14.66
CA VAL A 37 2.04 -1.13 -13.70
C VAL A 37 2.98 -0.47 -12.69
N HIS A 38 2.64 0.76 -12.29
CA HIS A 38 3.43 1.54 -11.35
C HIS A 38 3.45 0.88 -9.96
N THR A 39 4.54 1.03 -9.21
CA THR A 39 4.60 0.63 -7.80
C THR A 39 4.05 1.78 -6.94
N TYR A 40 3.22 1.46 -5.95
CA TYR A 40 2.61 2.45 -5.07
C TYR A 40 3.37 2.53 -3.74
N TYR A 41 3.53 3.76 -3.24
CA TYR A 41 4.28 4.03 -2.02
C TYR A 41 3.44 4.92 -1.11
N PHE A 42 3.37 4.59 0.17
CA PHE A 42 2.86 5.51 1.18
C PHE A 42 3.76 5.54 2.40
N GLN A 43 3.88 6.72 3.00
CA GLN A 43 4.73 6.93 4.17
C GLN A 43 3.88 6.98 5.44
N MET A 44 4.35 6.27 6.46
CA MET A 44 3.84 6.35 7.82
C MET A 44 4.76 7.22 8.67
N HIS A 45 4.19 8.21 9.35
CA HIS A 45 4.94 9.05 10.26
C HIS A 45 5.20 8.29 11.57
N PRO A 46 6.34 8.51 12.27
CA PRO A 46 6.63 7.84 13.54
C PRO A 46 5.57 8.05 14.64
N ARG A 47 4.73 9.09 14.51
CA ARG A 47 3.59 9.32 15.41
C ARG A 47 2.47 8.30 15.21
N ASP A 48 2.19 7.92 13.96
CA ASP A 48 1.17 6.94 13.63
C ASP A 48 1.61 5.53 14.03
N LEU A 49 2.91 5.25 13.89
CA LEU A 49 3.54 3.99 14.33
C LEU A 49 3.47 3.78 15.85
N GLN A 50 3.43 4.86 16.63
CA GLN A 50 3.33 4.83 18.10
C GLN A 50 1.89 4.97 18.60
N HIS A 51 0.92 5.11 17.70
CA HIS A 51 -0.47 5.33 18.08
C HIS A 51 -1.10 4.04 18.62
N PRO A 52 -1.90 4.07 19.71
CA PRO A 52 -2.54 2.87 20.27
C PRO A 52 -3.45 2.12 19.28
N GLN A 53 -3.97 2.81 18.27
CA GLN A 53 -4.80 2.23 17.21
C GLN A 53 -4.01 1.98 15.91
N PHE A 54 -2.68 1.88 15.99
CA PHE A 54 -1.81 1.68 14.83
C PHE A 54 -2.30 0.57 13.90
N GLU A 55 -2.64 -0.61 14.43
CA GLU A 55 -3.07 -1.76 13.62
C GLU A 55 -4.32 -1.43 12.78
N TRP A 56 -5.32 -0.77 13.38
CA TRP A 56 -6.54 -0.37 12.69
C TRP A 56 -6.30 0.73 11.65
N THR A 57 -5.54 1.77 12.02
CA THR A 57 -5.21 2.87 11.09
C THR A 57 -4.38 2.34 9.92
N PHE A 58 -3.42 1.46 10.19
CA PHE A 58 -2.59 0.83 9.18
C PHE A 58 -3.41 -0.02 8.23
N GLN A 59 -4.27 -0.90 8.77
CA GLN A 59 -5.15 -1.75 7.96
C GLN A 59 -6.01 -0.91 7.02
N ARG A 60 -6.65 0.14 7.56
CA ARG A 60 -7.48 1.05 6.78
C ARG A 60 -6.68 1.71 5.66
N GLN A 61 -5.52 2.29 5.98
CA GLN A 61 -4.67 2.95 4.99
C GLN A 61 -4.20 1.98 3.90
N LEU A 62 -3.79 0.76 4.27
CA LEU A 62 -3.39 -0.25 3.31
C LEU A 62 -4.54 -0.61 2.36
N TYR A 63 -5.76 -0.78 2.89
CA TYR A 63 -6.94 -1.12 2.09
C TYR A 63 -7.35 0.02 1.17
N ASP A 64 -7.30 1.26 1.65
CA ASP A 64 -7.57 2.45 0.85
C ASP A 64 -6.55 2.54 -0.30
N CYS A 65 -5.25 2.34 -0.05
CA CYS A 65 -4.23 2.33 -1.11
C CYS A 65 -4.44 1.19 -2.12
N VAL A 66 -4.79 -0.02 -1.68
CA VAL A 66 -5.07 -1.14 -2.59
C VAL A 66 -6.32 -0.87 -3.42
N HIS A 67 -7.36 -0.30 -2.81
CA HIS A 67 -8.57 0.11 -3.51
C HIS A 67 -8.23 1.11 -4.61
N ASP A 68 -7.55 2.21 -4.27
CA ASP A 68 -7.20 3.26 -5.22
C ASP A 68 -6.34 2.72 -6.35
N TYR A 69 -5.38 1.84 -6.04
CA TYR A 69 -4.57 1.15 -7.03
C TYR A 69 -5.42 0.36 -8.04
N ILE A 70 -6.39 -0.43 -7.57
CA ILE A 70 -7.28 -1.21 -8.45
C ILE A 70 -8.12 -0.28 -9.32
N ILE A 71 -8.59 0.84 -8.77
CA ILE A 71 -9.35 1.84 -9.53
C ILE A 71 -8.45 2.51 -10.60
N GLU A 72 -7.19 2.82 -10.29
CA GLU A 72 -6.26 3.41 -11.26
C GLU A 72 -5.90 2.45 -12.40
N MET A 73 -6.03 1.14 -12.22
CA MET A 73 -5.80 0.14 -13.27
C MET A 73 -6.90 0.12 -14.36
N PHE A 74 -7.99 0.88 -14.25
CA PHE A 74 -8.98 0.97 -15.32
C PHE A 74 -8.40 1.65 -16.57
N THR A 75 -8.25 0.90 -17.66
CA THR A 75 -7.78 1.45 -18.95
C THR A 75 -8.87 2.22 -19.72
N ARG A 76 -10.13 2.09 -19.30
CA ARG A 76 -11.28 2.82 -19.84
C ARG A 76 -12.28 3.06 -18.71
N THR A 77 -12.74 4.29 -18.55
CA THR A 77 -13.85 4.62 -17.67
C THR A 77 -14.97 5.30 -18.46
N PRO A 78 -16.23 5.29 -17.97
CA PRO A 78 -17.33 6.01 -18.63
C PRO A 78 -17.08 7.52 -18.78
N GLN A 79 -16.14 8.07 -18.01
CA GLN A 79 -15.75 9.47 -18.02
C GLN A 79 -14.66 9.77 -19.06
N SER A 80 -14.00 8.76 -19.64
CA SER A 80 -12.99 8.90 -20.71
C SER A 80 -13.59 9.25 -22.08
N ARG A 81 -14.69 10.01 -22.08
CA ARG A 81 -15.46 10.34 -23.28
C ARG A 81 -14.80 11.42 -24.12
#